data_AF-A0A6J8E5X5-F1
#
_entry.id   AF-A0A6J8E5X5-F1
#
_cell.length_a   1.000
_cell.length_b   1.000
_cell.length_c   1.000
_cell.angle_alpha   90.00
_cell.angle_beta   90.00
_cell.angle_gamma   90.00
#
_symmetry.space_group_name_H-M   'P 1'
#
loop_
_entity.id
_entity.type
_entity.pdbx_description
1 polymer ?
#
loop_
_entity_poly.entity_id
_entity_poly.type
_entity_poly.pdbx_seq_one_letter_code
_entity_poly.pdbx_strand_id
1 'polypeptide(L)'
;MSNKKNRRFKARDKKRKIANNKEKRKRYNICRQHRRRQYIHAEKVQKAIKYVEIFTKEKLCNAEILVLAKGLKFIPSPRLQNAKKTLINDFNELARKMRCKYHFDDGSNTYNRHPFLLKSGHKPSWANNAIENYLFSTRIELEKIQINTFKDNLSKNERMALQSLRKNDRIIVKKADKNSSTVVLDKDLYVKMAMNQLNDNIHYETINESHTTAIKCLSVPFLEYRTFGDFENGHELMD
;
A
#
# COMPACT_ATOMS: atom_id res chain seq x y z
N MET A 1 -14.76 54.83 -48.40
CA MET A 1 -14.55 53.50 -47.74
C MET A 1 -13.45 53.45 -46.66
N SER A 2 -12.63 54.49 -46.46
CA SER A 2 -11.45 54.47 -45.57
C SER A 2 -11.76 54.50 -44.04
N ASN A 3 -12.79 55.24 -43.62
CA ASN A 3 -13.06 55.50 -42.20
C ASN A 3 -13.60 54.28 -41.41
N LYS A 4 -14.31 53.36 -42.10
CA LYS A 4 -14.88 52.13 -41.50
C LYS A 4 -13.79 51.09 -41.18
N LYS A 5 -12.74 51.01 -42.01
CA LYS A 5 -11.58 50.11 -41.79
C LYS A 5 -10.75 50.56 -40.58
N ASN A 6 -10.54 51.88 -40.43
CA ASN A 6 -9.76 52.44 -39.32
C ASN A 6 -10.45 52.25 -37.95
N ARG A 7 -11.78 52.41 -37.89
CA ARG A 7 -12.58 52.10 -36.68
C ARG A 7 -12.53 50.61 -36.30
N ARG A 8 -12.56 49.71 -37.30
CA ARG A 8 -12.41 48.26 -37.07
C ARG A 8 -11.02 47.89 -36.52
N PHE A 9 -9.96 48.54 -36.99
CA PHE A 9 -8.59 48.35 -36.47
C PHE A 9 -8.46 48.79 -35.01
N LYS A 10 -8.90 50.02 -34.68
CA LYS A 10 -8.90 50.53 -33.30
C LYS A 10 -9.74 49.66 -32.34
N ALA A 11 -10.89 49.15 -32.81
CA ALA A 11 -11.71 48.21 -32.04
C ALA A 11 -11.02 46.86 -31.81
N ARG A 12 -10.30 46.31 -32.80
CA ARG A 12 -9.48 45.10 -32.66
C ARG A 12 -8.35 45.31 -31.65
N ASP A 13 -7.64 46.43 -31.71
CA ASP A 13 -6.57 46.74 -30.75
C ASP A 13 -7.09 46.91 -29.32
N LYS A 14 -8.25 47.57 -29.16
CA LYS A 14 -8.91 47.68 -27.85
C LYS A 14 -9.31 46.30 -27.31
N LYS A 15 -9.89 45.43 -28.15
CA LYS A 15 -10.19 44.03 -27.78
C LYS A 15 -8.93 43.25 -27.40
N ARG A 16 -7.82 43.40 -28.14
CA ARG A 16 -6.53 42.75 -27.86
C ARG A 16 -5.94 43.23 -26.53
N LYS A 17 -5.97 44.53 -26.24
CA LYS A 17 -5.53 45.09 -24.94
C LYS A 17 -6.37 44.55 -23.78
N ILE A 18 -7.70 44.44 -23.94
CA ILE A 18 -8.59 43.87 -22.93
C ILE A 18 -8.27 42.37 -22.70
N ALA A 19 -8.05 41.61 -23.78
CA ALA A 19 -7.67 40.21 -23.70
C ALA A 19 -6.34 40.02 -22.95
N ASN A 20 -5.31 40.81 -23.28
CA ASN A 20 -4.00 40.77 -22.61
C ASN A 20 -4.12 41.11 -21.13
N ASN A 21 -4.91 42.12 -20.75
CA ASN A 21 -5.16 42.45 -19.34
C ASN A 21 -5.90 41.33 -18.60
N LYS A 22 -6.88 40.68 -19.24
CA LYS A 22 -7.58 39.52 -18.69
C LYS A 22 -6.61 38.36 -18.46
N GLU A 23 -5.70 38.11 -19.40
CA GLU A 23 -4.68 37.08 -19.29
C GLU A 23 -3.66 37.38 -18.17
N LYS A 24 -3.19 38.63 -18.07
CA LYS A 24 -2.30 39.08 -16.99
C LYS A 24 -2.95 38.86 -15.60
N ARG A 25 -4.24 39.20 -15.45
CA ARG A 25 -5.02 38.93 -14.22
C ARG A 25 -5.14 37.43 -13.93
N LYS A 26 -5.41 36.60 -14.96
CA LYS A 26 -5.44 35.14 -14.81
C LYS A 26 -4.11 34.60 -14.29
N ARG A 27 -2.98 35.00 -14.90
CA ARG A 27 -1.63 34.59 -14.48
C ARG A 27 -1.33 35.01 -13.03
N TYR A 28 -1.67 36.25 -12.66
CA TYR A 28 -1.53 36.72 -11.28
C TYR A 28 -2.34 35.87 -10.28
N ASN A 29 -3.60 35.56 -10.60
CA ASN A 29 -4.45 34.74 -9.75
C ASN A 29 -3.92 33.31 -9.59
N ILE A 30 -3.39 32.71 -10.67
CA ILE A 30 -2.73 31.40 -10.63
C ILE A 30 -1.50 31.45 -9.71
N CYS A 31 -0.61 32.43 -9.87
CA CYS A 31 0.57 32.59 -9.01
C CYS A 31 0.20 32.80 -7.53
N ARG A 32 -0.84 33.61 -7.26
CA ARG A 32 -1.36 33.83 -5.90
C ARG A 32 -1.91 32.52 -5.31
N GLN A 33 -2.68 31.76 -6.07
CA GLN A 33 -3.25 30.49 -5.63
C GLN A 33 -2.16 29.44 -5.38
N HIS A 34 -1.13 29.39 -6.22
CA HIS A 34 0.02 28.50 -6.05
C HIS A 34 0.78 28.80 -4.75
N ARG A 35 1.14 30.07 -4.51
CA ARG A 35 1.78 30.48 -3.25
C ARG A 35 0.96 30.13 -2.02
N ARG A 36 -0.36 30.37 -2.07
CA ARG A 36 -1.27 29.99 -0.98
C ARG A 36 -1.26 28.47 -0.72
N ARG A 37 -1.27 27.65 -1.77
CA ARG A 37 -1.21 26.18 -1.64
C ARG A 37 0.12 25.72 -1.03
N GLN A 38 1.23 26.34 -1.42
CA GLN A 38 2.54 26.04 -0.83
C GLN A 38 2.59 26.36 0.67
N TYR A 39 2.06 27.52 1.08
CA TYR A 39 1.99 27.88 2.50
C TYR A 39 1.13 26.88 3.30
N ILE A 40 -0.07 26.57 2.81
CA ILE A 40 -0.96 25.58 3.47
C ILE A 40 -0.29 24.21 3.55
N HIS A 41 0.45 23.81 2.51
CA HIS A 41 1.18 22.55 2.51
C HIS A 41 2.31 22.55 3.54
N ALA A 42 3.11 23.61 3.61
CA ALA A 42 4.17 23.75 4.61
C ALA A 42 3.62 23.71 6.04
N GLU A 43 2.51 24.42 6.30
CA GLU A 43 1.85 24.40 7.61
C GLU A 43 1.34 22.99 7.98
N LYS A 44 0.80 22.24 7.02
CA LYS A 44 0.40 20.84 7.23
C LYS A 44 1.57 19.95 7.59
N VAL A 45 2.70 20.10 6.89
CA VAL A 45 3.93 19.34 7.17
C VAL A 45 4.45 19.68 8.57
N GLN A 46 4.46 20.96 8.94
CA GLN A 46 4.90 21.37 10.27
C GLN A 46 4.06 20.74 11.40
N LYS A 47 2.72 20.68 11.21
CA LYS A 47 1.83 19.99 12.15
C LYS A 47 2.08 18.48 12.19
N ALA A 48 2.37 17.87 11.05
CA ALA A 48 2.63 16.44 10.92
C ALA A 48 3.93 16.00 11.62
N ILE A 49 4.98 16.83 11.59
CA ILE A 49 6.26 16.55 12.26
C ILE A 49 6.08 16.27 13.76
N LYS A 50 5.09 16.89 14.42
CA LYS A 50 4.78 16.64 15.84
C LYS A 50 4.45 15.16 16.13
N TYR A 51 3.95 14.42 15.16
CA TYR A 51 3.49 13.04 15.32
C TYR A 51 4.49 12.00 14.79
N VAL A 52 5.64 12.44 14.28
CA VAL A 52 6.66 11.58 13.67
C VAL A 52 8.01 11.85 14.33
N GLU A 53 8.51 10.86 15.05
CA GLU A 53 9.83 10.89 15.68
C GLU A 53 10.85 10.26 14.74
N ILE A 54 11.83 11.05 14.29
CA ILE A 54 12.80 10.64 13.27
C ILE A 54 14.15 10.47 13.94
N PHE A 55 14.57 9.21 14.10
CA PHE A 55 15.88 8.81 14.63
C PHE A 55 16.80 8.23 13.54
N THR A 56 16.43 8.38 12.27
CA THR A 56 17.27 7.99 11.13
C THR A 56 18.10 9.17 10.62
N LYS A 57 19.24 8.87 10.00
CA LYS A 57 20.08 9.84 9.28
C LYS A 57 19.50 10.19 7.90
N GLU A 58 18.63 9.33 7.36
CA GLU A 58 18.01 9.55 6.05
C GLU A 58 16.97 10.68 6.10
N LYS A 59 16.98 11.56 5.09
CA LYS A 59 16.02 12.66 5.00
C LYS A 59 14.70 12.16 4.41
N LEU A 60 13.64 12.21 5.20
CA LEU A 60 12.28 11.94 4.75
C LEU A 60 11.73 13.11 3.93
N CYS A 61 11.04 12.80 2.85
CA CYS A 61 10.30 13.77 2.05
C CYS A 61 9.04 14.26 2.81
N ASN A 62 8.58 15.48 2.53
CA ASN A 62 7.32 16.02 3.07
C ASN A 62 6.13 15.07 2.89
N ALA A 63 6.04 14.37 1.76
CA ALA A 63 4.97 13.41 1.52
C ALA A 63 5.09 12.16 2.41
N GLU A 64 6.31 11.72 2.72
CA GLU A 64 6.57 10.59 3.63
C GLU A 64 6.19 10.96 5.07
N ILE A 65 6.58 12.16 5.52
CA ILE A 65 6.20 12.69 6.83
C ILE A 65 4.67 12.79 6.97
N LEU A 66 3.98 13.33 5.94
CA LEU A 66 2.52 13.46 5.96
C LEU A 66 1.80 12.11 6.04
N VAL A 67 2.34 11.08 5.38
CA VAL A 67 1.81 9.72 5.47
C VAL A 67 2.03 9.13 6.85
N LEU A 68 3.27 9.19 7.37
CA LEU A 68 3.63 8.63 8.66
C LEU A 68 2.84 9.27 9.81
N ALA A 69 2.54 10.56 9.69
CA ALA A 69 1.73 11.32 10.64
C ALA A 69 0.24 10.91 10.67
N LYS A 70 -0.27 10.20 9.65
CA LYS A 70 -1.63 9.61 9.70
C LYS A 70 -1.69 8.45 10.70
N GLY A 71 -0.54 7.89 11.09
CA GLY A 71 -0.40 6.84 12.10
C GLY A 71 -0.47 5.42 11.53
N LEU A 72 0.01 4.46 12.31
CA LEU A 72 0.13 3.06 11.88
C LEU A 72 -1.20 2.30 11.78
N LYS A 73 -2.27 2.84 12.38
CA LYS A 73 -3.63 2.32 12.24
C LYS A 73 -4.36 2.91 11.03
N PHE A 74 -3.75 3.83 10.29
CA PHE A 74 -4.35 4.39 9.09
C PHE A 74 -4.46 3.31 8.01
N ILE A 75 -5.64 3.20 7.39
CA ILE A 75 -5.92 2.23 6.33
C ILE A 75 -6.02 3.00 5.00
N PRO A 76 -5.03 2.88 4.10
CA PRO A 76 -5.11 3.44 2.76
C PRO A 76 -6.30 2.87 2.00
N SER A 77 -7.03 3.70 1.27
CA SER A 77 -8.09 3.19 0.39
C SER A 77 -7.50 2.25 -0.68
N PRO A 78 -8.10 1.08 -0.93
CA PRO A 78 -7.57 0.11 -1.89
C PRO A 78 -7.59 0.66 -3.32
N ARG A 79 -6.70 0.18 -4.19
CA ARG A 79 -6.69 0.57 -5.61
C ARG A 79 -7.76 -0.20 -6.38
N LEU A 80 -8.62 0.53 -7.08
CA LEU A 80 -9.72 -0.04 -7.86
C LEU A 80 -9.27 -0.80 -9.12
N GLN A 81 -8.08 -0.50 -9.65
CA GLN A 81 -7.55 -1.12 -10.87
C GLN A 81 -7.53 -2.66 -10.81
N ASN A 82 -7.32 -3.21 -9.61
CA ASN A 82 -7.25 -4.66 -9.39
C ASN A 82 -8.51 -5.24 -8.74
N ALA A 83 -9.54 -4.43 -8.46
CA ALA A 83 -10.66 -4.87 -7.63
C ALA A 83 -11.45 -6.03 -8.26
N LYS A 84 -11.66 -6.03 -9.58
CA LYS A 84 -12.27 -7.18 -10.29
C LYS A 84 -11.39 -8.44 -10.20
N LYS A 85 -10.08 -8.28 -10.43
CA LYS A 85 -9.12 -9.39 -10.35
C LYS A 85 -9.07 -9.98 -8.94
N THR A 86 -9.05 -9.13 -7.92
CA THR A 86 -9.10 -9.54 -6.50
C THR A 86 -10.41 -10.27 -6.21
N LEU A 87 -11.56 -9.73 -6.61
CA LEU A 87 -12.86 -10.38 -6.42
C LEU A 87 -12.92 -11.78 -7.06
N ILE A 88 -12.40 -11.92 -8.28
CA ILE A 88 -12.33 -13.22 -8.97
C ILE A 88 -11.39 -14.18 -8.24
N ASN A 89 -10.24 -13.70 -7.76
CA ASN A 89 -9.31 -14.52 -6.98
C ASN A 89 -9.91 -14.99 -5.66
N ASP A 90 -10.60 -14.10 -4.94
CA ASP A 90 -11.29 -14.42 -3.69
C ASP A 90 -12.42 -15.43 -3.94
N PHE A 91 -13.16 -15.28 -5.04
CA PHE A 91 -14.14 -16.25 -5.48
C PHE A 91 -13.52 -17.62 -5.81
N ASN A 92 -12.36 -17.65 -6.48
CA ASN A 92 -11.65 -18.91 -6.73
C ASN A 92 -11.18 -19.58 -5.44
N GLU A 93 -10.78 -18.79 -4.42
CA GLU A 93 -10.45 -19.33 -3.10
C GLU A 93 -11.68 -19.92 -2.40
N LEU A 94 -12.83 -19.24 -2.48
CA LEU A 94 -14.12 -19.75 -1.99
C LEU A 94 -14.51 -21.05 -2.69
N ALA A 95 -14.47 -21.08 -4.03
CA ALA A 95 -14.76 -22.26 -4.83
C ALA A 95 -13.88 -23.44 -4.42
N ARG A 96 -12.57 -23.21 -4.24
CA ARG A 96 -11.64 -24.22 -3.75
C ARG A 96 -12.01 -24.71 -2.35
N LYS A 97 -12.36 -23.80 -1.42
CA LYS A 97 -12.79 -24.17 -0.06
C LYS A 97 -14.04 -25.05 -0.08
N MET A 98 -15.03 -24.70 -0.90
CA MET A 98 -16.26 -25.48 -1.07
C MET A 98 -15.96 -26.89 -1.60
N ARG A 99 -15.14 -26.99 -2.65
CA ARG A 99 -14.71 -28.27 -3.22
C ARG A 99 -13.92 -29.11 -2.23
N CYS A 100 -12.95 -28.52 -1.52
CA CYS A 100 -12.17 -29.22 -0.51
C CYS A 100 -13.06 -29.72 0.63
N LYS A 101 -13.99 -28.89 1.10
CA LYS A 101 -14.91 -29.28 2.17
C LYS A 101 -15.72 -30.51 1.78
N TYR A 102 -16.24 -30.55 0.55
CA TYR A 102 -16.96 -31.71 0.03
C TYR A 102 -16.06 -32.93 -0.18
N HIS A 103 -14.89 -32.74 -0.80
CA HIS A 103 -13.96 -33.82 -1.11
C HIS A 103 -13.43 -34.53 0.14
N PHE A 104 -13.23 -33.79 1.23
CA PHE A 104 -12.77 -34.33 2.52
C PHE A 104 -13.90 -34.47 3.54
N ASP A 105 -15.16 -34.50 3.09
CA ASP A 105 -16.31 -34.79 3.96
C ASP A 105 -16.41 -36.31 4.15
N ASP A 106 -15.47 -36.88 4.90
CA ASP A 106 -15.37 -38.32 5.14
C ASP A 106 -16.10 -38.76 6.42
N GLY A 107 -16.79 -37.84 7.10
CA GLY A 107 -17.51 -38.09 8.35
C GLY A 107 -16.62 -38.45 9.54
N SER A 108 -15.30 -38.48 9.35
CA SER A 108 -14.32 -38.80 10.39
C SER A 108 -13.74 -37.50 10.96
N ASN A 109 -13.91 -37.28 12.27
CA ASN A 109 -13.37 -36.10 12.94
C ASN A 109 -11.97 -36.36 13.55
N THR A 110 -11.31 -37.44 13.14
CA THR A 110 -10.05 -37.89 13.74
C THR A 110 -8.86 -37.34 12.99
N TYR A 111 -8.51 -36.09 13.28
CA TYR A 111 -7.22 -35.55 12.84
C TYR A 111 -6.50 -34.91 14.02
N ASN A 112 -5.55 -35.62 14.63
CA ASN A 112 -4.50 -35.01 15.44
C ASN A 112 -3.59 -34.19 14.51
N ARG A 113 -4.06 -33.00 14.09
CA ARG A 113 -3.31 -32.09 13.24
C ARG A 113 -2.27 -31.37 14.07
N HIS A 114 -1.03 -31.43 13.61
CA HIS A 114 0.03 -30.63 14.17
C HIS A 114 -0.34 -29.12 14.08
N PRO A 115 -0.08 -28.30 15.12
CA PRO A 115 -0.44 -26.88 15.13
C PRO A 115 0.23 -26.07 14.01
N PHE A 116 1.35 -26.58 13.47
CA PHE A 116 2.07 -25.97 12.34
C PHE A 116 1.92 -26.84 11.10
N LEU A 117 1.08 -26.38 10.16
CA LEU A 117 0.86 -27.00 8.85
C LEU A 117 1.08 -25.97 7.75
N LEU A 118 1.78 -26.38 6.70
CA LEU A 118 1.84 -25.62 5.46
C LEU A 118 0.46 -25.60 4.80
N LYS A 119 0.13 -24.47 4.16
CA LYS A 119 -1.12 -24.37 3.40
C LYS A 119 -1.07 -25.32 2.21
N SER A 120 -2.07 -26.20 2.09
CA SER A 120 -2.17 -27.09 0.93
C SER A 120 -2.54 -26.30 -0.34
N GLY A 121 -1.82 -26.57 -1.43
CA GLY A 121 -2.16 -26.11 -2.77
C GLY A 121 -3.23 -26.95 -3.46
N HIS A 122 -3.79 -27.94 -2.77
CA HIS A 122 -4.75 -28.90 -3.31
C HIS A 122 -6.01 -28.19 -3.84
N LYS A 123 -6.39 -28.54 -5.06
CA LYS A 123 -7.55 -28.05 -5.80
C LYS A 123 -8.28 -29.26 -6.39
N PRO A 124 -9.37 -29.73 -5.75
CA PRO A 124 -10.16 -30.81 -6.31
C PRO A 124 -10.72 -30.40 -7.67
N SER A 125 -10.68 -31.32 -8.64
CA SER A 125 -11.11 -31.07 -10.02
C SER A 125 -12.61 -30.81 -10.13
N TRP A 126 -13.42 -31.57 -9.39
CA TRP A 126 -14.89 -31.51 -9.47
C TRP A 126 -15.52 -31.98 -8.16
N ALA A 127 -16.56 -31.28 -7.68
CA ALA A 127 -17.39 -31.70 -6.54
C ALA A 127 -18.78 -32.17 -7.03
N ASN A 128 -19.83 -32.13 -6.21
CA ASN A 128 -21.19 -32.47 -6.65
C ASN A 128 -21.77 -31.41 -7.61
N ASN A 129 -22.64 -31.82 -8.55
CA ASN A 129 -23.47 -30.95 -9.40
C ASN A 129 -24.10 -29.77 -8.65
N ALA A 130 -24.62 -29.97 -7.45
CA ALA A 130 -25.24 -28.88 -6.68
C ALA A 130 -24.25 -27.76 -6.35
N ILE A 131 -23.03 -28.11 -5.94
CA ILE A 131 -21.96 -27.17 -5.62
C ILE A 131 -21.48 -26.48 -6.89
N GLU A 132 -21.23 -27.24 -7.96
CA GLU A 132 -20.73 -26.66 -9.22
C GLU A 132 -21.76 -25.73 -9.87
N ASN A 133 -23.05 -26.07 -9.84
CA ASN A 133 -24.12 -25.20 -10.32
C ASN A 133 -24.17 -23.88 -9.53
N TYR A 134 -24.05 -23.95 -8.20
CA TYR A 134 -24.01 -22.76 -7.34
C TYR A 134 -22.77 -21.90 -7.62
N LEU A 135 -21.60 -22.51 -7.77
CA LEU A 135 -20.37 -21.79 -8.10
C LEU A 135 -20.49 -21.14 -9.48
N PHE A 136 -21.06 -21.84 -10.46
CA PHE A 136 -21.26 -21.31 -11.80
C PHE A 136 -22.21 -20.11 -11.83
N SER A 137 -23.39 -20.22 -11.19
CA SER A 137 -24.35 -19.11 -11.12
C SER A 137 -23.77 -17.90 -10.39
N THR A 138 -23.15 -18.12 -9.23
CA THR A 138 -22.52 -17.07 -8.42
C THR A 138 -21.41 -16.36 -9.21
N ARG A 139 -20.60 -17.11 -9.97
CA ARG A 139 -19.56 -16.52 -10.82
C ARG A 139 -20.15 -15.55 -11.84
N ILE A 140 -21.21 -15.95 -12.54
CA ILE A 140 -21.90 -15.11 -13.53
C ILE A 140 -22.45 -13.84 -12.87
N GLU A 141 -23.03 -13.95 -11.67
CA GLU A 141 -23.51 -12.81 -10.91
C GLU A 141 -22.38 -11.85 -10.52
N LEU A 142 -21.25 -12.37 -10.03
CA LEU A 142 -20.09 -11.58 -9.66
C LEU A 142 -19.46 -10.86 -10.85
N GLU A 143 -19.43 -11.48 -12.03
CA GLU A 143 -18.91 -10.88 -13.26
C GLU A 143 -19.76 -9.66 -13.70
N LYS A 144 -21.06 -9.64 -13.37
CA LYS A 144 -21.98 -8.53 -13.65
C LYS A 144 -21.84 -7.35 -12.69
N ILE A 145 -21.14 -7.50 -11.56
CA ILE A 145 -21.00 -6.42 -10.57
C ILE A 145 -20.22 -5.24 -11.15
N GLN A 146 -20.82 -4.05 -11.06
CA GLN A 146 -20.16 -2.79 -11.39
C GLN A 146 -19.38 -2.27 -10.19
N ILE A 147 -18.09 -2.01 -10.39
CA ILE A 147 -17.23 -1.47 -9.33
C ILE A 147 -17.26 0.05 -9.39
N ASN A 148 -17.86 0.66 -8.38
CA ASN A 148 -17.94 2.10 -8.26
C ASN A 148 -16.62 2.70 -7.79
N THR A 149 -16.31 3.90 -8.30
CA THR A 149 -15.14 4.65 -7.84
C THR A 149 -15.44 5.38 -6.54
N PHE A 150 -14.48 5.38 -5.62
CA PHE A 150 -14.53 6.17 -4.40
C PHE A 150 -13.38 7.16 -4.34
N LYS A 151 -13.54 8.21 -3.53
CA LYS A 151 -12.51 9.21 -3.30
C LYS A 151 -11.35 8.59 -2.51
N ASP A 152 -10.13 8.71 -3.06
CA ASP A 152 -8.91 8.25 -2.38
C ASP A 152 -8.65 9.11 -1.12
N ASN A 153 -8.29 8.45 -0.02
CA ASN A 153 -7.92 9.11 1.24
C ASN A 153 -6.42 9.52 1.27
N LEU A 154 -5.70 9.26 0.18
CA LEU A 154 -4.34 9.69 -0.07
C LEU A 154 -4.23 10.45 -1.39
N SER A 155 -3.35 11.45 -1.40
CA SER A 155 -2.88 12.07 -2.64
C SER A 155 -1.93 11.16 -3.40
N LYS A 156 -1.71 11.45 -4.69
CA LYS A 156 -0.75 10.70 -5.54
C LYS A 156 0.65 10.67 -4.91
N ASN A 157 1.12 11.80 -4.38
CA ASN A 157 2.45 11.92 -3.78
C ASN A 157 2.55 11.13 -2.47
N GLU A 158 1.54 11.17 -1.62
CA GLU A 158 1.49 10.35 -0.39
C GLU A 158 1.46 8.85 -0.73
N ARG A 159 0.74 8.45 -1.77
CA ARG A 159 0.70 7.05 -2.20
C ARG A 159 2.04 6.57 -2.76
N MET A 160 2.75 7.42 -3.51
CA MET A 160 4.12 7.15 -3.94
C MET A 160 5.07 7.08 -2.75
N ALA A 161 4.91 7.97 -1.77
CA ALA A 161 5.68 7.97 -0.53
C ALA A 161 5.49 6.67 0.26
N LEU A 162 4.26 6.16 0.40
CA LEU A 162 4.04 4.82 1.00
C LEU A 162 4.79 3.71 0.28
N GLN A 163 4.82 3.75 -1.05
CA GLN A 163 5.52 2.75 -1.84
C GLN A 163 7.05 2.88 -1.70
N SER A 164 7.56 4.10 -1.61
CA SER A 164 8.97 4.42 -1.31
C SER A 164 9.37 3.87 0.05
N LEU A 165 8.64 4.25 1.10
CA LEU A 165 8.85 3.79 2.48
C LEU A 165 8.82 2.27 2.60
N ARG A 166 7.88 1.60 1.92
CA ARG A 166 7.77 0.13 1.93
C ARG A 166 8.96 -0.55 1.25
N LYS A 167 9.56 0.07 0.24
CA LYS A 167 10.72 -0.46 -0.49
C LYS A 167 12.05 -0.11 0.19
N ASN A 168 12.05 0.79 1.17
CA ASN A 168 13.26 1.20 1.84
C ASN A 168 13.60 0.21 2.97
N ASP A 169 14.58 -0.67 2.69
CA ASP A 169 15.05 -1.67 3.64
C ASP A 169 16.00 -1.13 4.71
N ARG A 170 16.36 0.15 4.66
CA ARG A 170 17.29 0.79 5.62
C ARG A 170 16.57 1.38 6.83
N ILE A 171 15.27 1.59 6.75
CA ILE A 171 14.48 2.19 7.82
C ILE A 171 13.55 1.17 8.47
N ILE A 172 13.32 1.36 9.76
CA ILE A 172 12.32 0.63 10.54
C ILE A 172 11.28 1.63 11.01
N VAL A 173 10.01 1.34 10.70
CA VAL A 173 8.87 2.14 11.17
C VAL A 173 8.16 1.36 12.29
N LYS A 174 8.06 1.95 13.47
CA LYS A 174 7.44 1.35 14.67
C LYS A 174 6.51 2.33 15.36
N LYS A 175 5.63 1.80 16.19
CA LYS A 175 4.83 2.62 17.10
C LYS A 175 5.74 3.09 18.23
N ALA A 176 5.60 4.35 18.64
CA ALA A 176 6.25 4.81 19.87
C ALA A 176 5.69 4.06 21.09
N ASP A 177 6.55 3.83 22.07
CA ASP A 177 6.14 3.27 23.36
C ASP A 177 5.25 4.26 24.12
N LYS A 178 5.69 5.53 24.14
CA LYS A 178 4.95 6.67 24.71
C LYS A 178 4.42 7.54 23.58
N ASN A 179 3.17 8.01 23.73
CA ASN A 179 2.41 8.77 22.74
C ASN A 179 2.02 7.95 21.49
N SER A 180 0.94 8.34 20.82
CA SER A 180 0.47 7.67 19.60
C SER A 180 1.28 8.02 18.34
N SER A 181 2.57 8.35 18.52
CA SER A 181 3.47 8.81 17.46
C SER A 181 4.05 7.64 16.67
N THR A 182 4.45 7.94 15.43
CA THR A 182 5.17 7.00 14.58
C THR A 182 6.66 7.26 14.71
N VAL A 183 7.44 6.21 15.01
CA VAL A 183 8.90 6.29 15.14
C VAL A 183 9.55 5.73 13.89
N VAL A 184 10.50 6.47 13.32
CA VAL A 184 11.33 6.03 12.20
C VAL A 184 12.78 5.89 12.67
N LEU A 185 13.30 4.68 12.59
CA LEU A 185 14.65 4.31 13.05
C LEU A 185 15.50 3.87 11.86
N ASP A 186 16.82 4.07 11.98
CA ASP A 186 17.78 3.39 11.12
C ASP A 186 17.85 1.90 11.51
N LYS A 187 17.77 1.01 10.53
CA LYS A 187 17.70 -0.44 10.74
C LYS A 187 18.97 -0.96 11.38
N ASP A 188 20.14 -0.53 10.89
CA ASP A 188 21.42 -1.03 11.39
C ASP A 188 21.65 -0.59 12.84
N LEU A 189 21.28 0.65 13.16
CA LEU A 189 21.33 1.18 14.51
C LEU A 189 20.36 0.44 15.44
N TYR A 190 19.14 0.17 14.98
CA TYR A 190 18.16 -0.59 15.75
C TYR A 190 18.65 -2.01 16.07
N VAL A 191 19.19 -2.72 15.07
CA VAL A 191 19.76 -4.06 15.28
C VAL A 191 20.95 -4.01 16.23
N LYS A 192 21.86 -3.04 16.06
CA LYS A 192 23.00 -2.85 16.96
C LYS A 192 22.56 -2.61 18.41
N MET A 193 21.58 -1.73 18.62
CA MET A 193 21.05 -1.45 19.96
C MET A 193 20.41 -2.70 20.58
N ALA A 194 19.63 -3.45 19.80
CA ALA A 194 19.03 -4.70 20.27
C ALA A 194 20.10 -5.73 20.66
N MET A 195 21.14 -5.91 19.85
CA MET A 195 22.25 -6.83 20.17
C MET A 195 23.02 -6.38 21.42
N ASN A 196 23.27 -5.08 21.57
CA ASN A 196 23.92 -4.56 22.76
C ASN A 196 23.10 -4.83 24.04
N GLN A 197 21.77 -4.73 23.97
CA GLN A 197 20.88 -5.05 25.08
C GLN A 197 20.84 -6.56 25.37
N LEU A 198 20.81 -7.40 24.35
CA LEU A 198 20.76 -8.86 24.51
C LEU A 198 22.09 -9.45 24.99
N ASN A 199 23.21 -8.82 24.65
CA ASN A 199 24.56 -9.22 25.11
C ASN A 199 24.90 -8.63 26.49
N ASP A 200 23.94 -8.00 27.17
CA ASP A 200 24.14 -7.50 28.52
C ASP A 200 24.09 -8.64 29.54
N ASN A 201 25.27 -9.12 29.92
CA ASN A 201 25.45 -10.20 30.89
C ASN A 201 25.07 -9.82 32.33
N ILE A 202 24.68 -8.57 32.59
CA ILE A 202 24.15 -8.14 33.89
C ILE A 202 22.69 -8.61 34.05
N HIS A 203 21.92 -8.59 32.96
CA HIS A 203 20.47 -8.83 32.99
C HIS A 203 20.06 -10.12 32.26
N TYR A 204 20.88 -10.62 31.34
CA TYR A 204 20.59 -11.80 30.52
C TYR A 204 21.73 -12.82 30.61
N GLU A 205 21.38 -14.11 30.55
CA GLU A 205 22.32 -15.22 30.47
C GLU A 205 21.98 -16.12 29.28
N THR A 206 23.01 -16.63 28.60
CA THR A 206 22.84 -17.55 27.48
C THR A 206 22.41 -18.92 27.98
N ILE A 207 21.31 -19.45 27.45
CA ILE A 207 20.81 -20.79 27.79
C ILE A 207 21.52 -21.82 26.89
N ASN A 208 22.08 -22.87 27.50
CA ASN A 208 22.83 -23.94 26.80
C ASN A 208 21.92 -24.88 26.01
N GLU A 209 20.67 -25.08 26.47
CA GLU A 209 19.69 -25.94 25.81
C GLU A 209 18.69 -25.12 24.99
N SER A 210 18.70 -25.34 23.67
CA SER A 210 17.71 -24.77 22.78
C SER A 210 16.38 -25.51 22.95
N HIS A 211 15.42 -24.95 23.68
CA HIS A 211 14.01 -25.41 23.66
C HIS A 211 13.33 -25.21 22.28
N THR A 212 14.09 -24.76 21.28
CA THR A 212 13.66 -24.41 19.91
C THR A 212 13.85 -25.56 18.93
N THR A 213 14.30 -26.75 19.35
CA THR A 213 14.44 -27.94 18.48
C THR A 213 13.15 -28.28 17.73
N ALA A 214 11.98 -28.06 18.33
CA ALA A 214 10.68 -28.19 17.67
C ALA A 214 10.43 -27.15 16.56
N ILE A 215 11.10 -26.00 16.60
CA ILE A 215 10.95 -24.87 15.65
C ILE A 215 12.04 -24.92 14.55
N LYS A 216 13.23 -25.47 14.83
CA LYS A 216 14.32 -25.57 13.85
C LYS A 216 13.93 -26.34 12.58
N CYS A 217 13.19 -27.44 12.71
CA CYS A 217 12.66 -28.20 11.56
C CYS A 217 11.68 -27.39 10.67
N LEU A 218 11.11 -26.29 11.18
CA LEU A 218 10.20 -25.39 10.46
C LEU A 218 10.89 -24.11 9.96
N SER A 219 12.13 -23.85 10.38
CA SER A 219 12.85 -22.60 10.11
C SER A 219 13.66 -22.60 8.81
N VAL A 220 14.01 -23.77 8.29
CA VAL A 220 14.78 -23.93 7.05
C VAL A 220 14.07 -23.29 5.85
N PRO A 221 12.72 -23.38 5.70
CA PRO A 221 12.03 -22.64 4.65
C PRO A 221 11.78 -21.16 5.01
N PHE A 222 11.65 -20.79 6.29
CA PHE A 222 11.20 -19.45 6.69
C PHE A 222 12.23 -18.34 6.39
N LEU A 223 13.53 -18.68 6.35
CA LEU A 223 14.60 -17.74 5.99
C LEU A 223 14.81 -17.63 4.47
N GLU A 224 14.51 -18.67 3.69
CA GLU A 224 14.67 -18.66 2.22
C GLU A 224 13.55 -17.88 1.50
N TYR A 225 12.35 -17.79 2.07
CA TYR A 225 11.24 -17.06 1.42
C TYR A 225 11.28 -15.54 1.56
N ARG A 226 12.22 -14.96 2.34
CA ARG A 226 12.34 -13.50 2.46
C ARG A 226 13.19 -12.85 1.34
N THR A 227 13.89 -13.64 0.54
CA THR A 227 14.69 -13.15 -0.60
C THR A 227 13.98 -13.25 -1.96
N PHE A 228 12.76 -13.79 -2.05
CA PHE A 228 12.02 -13.84 -3.32
C PHE A 228 11.13 -12.60 -3.50
N GLY A 229 11.79 -11.52 -3.90
CA GLY A 229 11.19 -10.35 -4.51
C GLY A 229 11.13 -10.45 -6.03
N ASP A 230 10.78 -11.60 -6.61
CA ASP A 230 10.64 -11.76 -8.07
C ASP A 230 9.18 -11.54 -8.48
N PHE A 231 8.83 -10.28 -8.69
CA PHE A 231 7.81 -9.90 -9.66
C PHE A 231 8.54 -9.43 -10.91
N GLU A 232 9.05 -10.36 -11.72
CA GLU A 232 9.52 -10.07 -13.06
C GLU A 232 8.71 -10.83 -14.12
N ASN A 233 8.06 -10.03 -14.96
CA ASN A 233 8.01 -10.16 -16.41
C ASN A 233 7.48 -11.48 -17.00
N GLY A 234 6.15 -11.57 -17.13
CA GLY A 234 5.53 -12.35 -18.19
C GLY A 234 5.70 -11.63 -19.53
N HIS A 235 6.88 -11.78 -20.14
CA HIS A 235 7.11 -11.46 -21.54
C HIS A 235 6.55 -12.59 -22.40
N GLU A 236 5.85 -12.19 -23.46
CA GLU A 236 5.33 -13.02 -24.54
C GLU A 236 6.42 -13.92 -25.13
N LEU A 237 6.08 -15.18 -25.37
CA LEU A 237 6.61 -15.93 -26.50
C LEU A 237 5.40 -16.51 -27.24
N MET A 238 5.16 -15.94 -28.42
CA MET A 238 4.59 -16.68 -29.53
C MET A 238 5.50 -17.88 -29.81
N ASP A 239 4.89 -19.05 -29.93
CA ASP A 239 4.84 -19.82 -31.17
C ASP A 239 3.56 -20.68 -31.15
#